data_AF-A0A3A8RCV9-F1
#
_entry.id   AF-A0A3A8RCV9-F1
#
_cell.length_a   1.000
_cell.length_b   1.000
_cell.length_c   1.000
_cell.angle_alpha   90.00
_cell.angle_beta   90.00
_cell.angle_gamma   90.00
#
_symmetry.space_group_name_H-M   'P 1'
#
loop_
_entity.id
_entity.type
_entity.pdbx_description
1 polymer ?
#
loop_
_entity_poly.entity_id
_entity_poly.type
_entity_poly.pdbx_seq_one_letter_code
_entity_poly.pdbx_strand_id
1 'polypeptide(L)'
;MRRQCLLLMLSSLGLGACGGLDNEPFREGTVRGRLTEFDPAVALVSVVGAPDVRSGVDAQGRFTLKGVPAGPAELFVLATEDKAARVPLTVQGGQSVDVPDVAPRAAGMFFLKLHARGSLKVTDAKASVDGTPIEAASLDDRSPRRLGPLPEGCYGLSISAPGFVSTALLGCVDAGKQTALNVELVPEESYVQQGCARTGCADDSHCAPDGCCVECVDDSHCSASEACSGFRCEASFP
;
A
#
# COMPACT_ATOMS: atom_id res chain seq x y z
N MET A 1 -63.42 -53.38 42.96
CA MET A 1 -64.02 -52.10 42.52
C MET A 1 -63.33 -51.01 43.34
N ARG A 2 -62.63 -49.98 42.85
CA ARG A 2 -62.55 -49.27 41.58
C ARG A 2 -61.09 -48.89 41.31
N ARG A 3 -60.69 -48.95 40.03
CA ARG A 3 -59.46 -48.37 39.49
C ARG A 3 -59.57 -46.84 39.54
N GLN A 4 -58.54 -46.14 40.01
CA GLN A 4 -58.31 -44.72 39.71
C GLN A 4 -57.05 -44.60 38.86
N CYS A 5 -57.24 -44.01 37.69
CA CYS A 5 -56.33 -43.91 36.56
C CYS A 5 -56.25 -42.42 36.21
N LEU A 6 -55.04 -41.92 35.90
CA LEU A 6 -54.77 -40.72 35.09
C LEU A 6 -55.24 -39.36 35.70
N LEU A 7 -54.57 -38.21 35.55
CA LEU A 7 -53.62 -37.72 34.56
C LEU A 7 -52.58 -36.78 35.22
N LEU A 8 -51.30 -36.97 34.91
CA LEU A 8 -50.28 -35.91 34.98
C LEU A 8 -50.38 -35.08 33.69
N MET A 9 -50.67 -33.79 33.80
CA MET A 9 -50.47 -32.80 32.73
C MET A 9 -49.12 -32.12 32.96
N LEU A 10 -48.08 -32.55 32.24
CA LEU A 10 -46.84 -31.80 32.08
C LEU A 10 -47.03 -30.78 30.96
N SER A 11 -47.13 -29.50 31.31
CA SER A 11 -47.05 -28.38 30.38
C SER A 11 -45.59 -27.96 30.23
N SER A 12 -44.88 -28.55 29.26
CA SER A 12 -43.55 -28.10 28.84
C SER A 12 -43.70 -26.88 27.93
N LEU A 13 -43.44 -25.69 28.48
CA LEU A 13 -43.22 -24.47 27.70
C LEU A 13 -41.95 -24.64 26.86
N GLY A 14 -42.12 -24.73 25.54
CA GLY A 14 -41.03 -24.63 24.57
C GLY A 14 -40.45 -23.22 24.58
N LEU A 15 -39.35 -23.03 25.30
CA LEU A 15 -38.51 -21.85 25.21
C LEU A 15 -37.82 -21.83 23.84
N GLY A 16 -37.85 -20.65 23.21
CA GLY A 16 -37.53 -20.45 21.81
C GLY A 16 -36.13 -20.88 21.41
N ALA A 17 -36.07 -21.75 20.41
CA ALA A 17 -34.91 -21.86 19.53
C ALA A 17 -35.00 -20.71 18.52
N CYS A 18 -34.55 -19.52 18.90
CA CYS A 18 -34.14 -18.52 17.92
C CYS A 18 -32.89 -19.08 17.24
N GLY A 19 -33.09 -19.85 16.17
CA GLY A 19 -32.01 -20.28 15.29
C GLY A 19 -31.28 -19.03 14.80
N GLY A 20 -30.02 -18.88 15.22
CA GLY A 20 -29.14 -17.87 14.65
C GLY A 20 -29.04 -18.16 13.16
N LEU A 21 -29.68 -17.33 12.35
CA LEU A 21 -29.48 -17.34 10.91
C LEU A 21 -28.04 -16.92 10.70
N ASP A 22 -27.19 -17.92 10.49
CA ASP A 22 -25.83 -17.71 10.06
C ASP A 22 -25.88 -17.12 8.65
N ASN A 23 -25.76 -15.79 8.60
CA ASN A 23 -25.77 -15.02 7.38
C ASN A 23 -24.36 -14.85 6.81
N GLU A 24 -23.35 -15.51 7.37
CA GLU A 24 -21.97 -15.47 6.90
C GLU A 24 -21.86 -15.79 5.39
N PRO A 25 -22.57 -16.79 4.82
CA PRO A 25 -22.55 -17.06 3.38
C PRO A 25 -23.11 -15.93 2.50
N PHE A 26 -23.89 -15.01 3.05
CA PHE A 26 -24.50 -13.89 2.33
C PHE A 26 -23.71 -12.59 2.45
N ARG A 27 -22.56 -12.60 3.15
CA ARG A 27 -21.69 -11.42 3.28
C ARG A 27 -20.66 -11.31 2.17
N GLU A 28 -20.42 -12.40 1.45
CA GLU A 28 -19.39 -12.50 0.44
C GLU A 28 -19.93 -13.15 -0.84
N GLY A 29 -19.32 -12.83 -1.98
CA GLY A 29 -19.61 -13.44 -3.26
C GLY A 29 -18.35 -13.94 -3.97
N THR A 30 -18.55 -14.44 -5.18
CA THR A 30 -17.48 -14.82 -6.10
C THR A 30 -17.54 -13.92 -7.33
N VAL A 31 -16.39 -13.46 -7.81
CA VAL A 31 -16.28 -12.67 -9.04
C VAL A 31 -15.44 -13.44 -10.04
N ARG A 32 -15.91 -13.53 -11.28
CA ARG A 32 -15.23 -14.19 -12.39
C ARG A 32 -15.10 -13.24 -13.56
N GLY A 33 -14.05 -13.40 -14.34
CA GLY A 33 -13.85 -12.61 -15.54
C GLY A 33 -12.66 -13.09 -16.32
N ARG A 34 -12.30 -12.31 -17.34
CA ARG A 34 -11.14 -12.59 -18.19
C ARG A 34 -10.45 -11.29 -18.60
N LEU A 35 -9.13 -11.32 -18.60
CA LEU A 35 -8.29 -10.27 -19.15
C LEU A 35 -8.09 -10.50 -20.65
N THR A 36 -8.26 -9.44 -21.45
CA THR A 36 -8.01 -9.48 -22.90
C THR A 36 -6.53 -9.40 -23.25
N GLU A 37 -5.73 -8.87 -22.34
CA GLU A 37 -4.27 -8.76 -22.42
C GLU A 37 -3.69 -8.95 -21.02
N PHE A 38 -2.65 -9.76 -20.88
CA PHE A 38 -2.03 -10.07 -19.60
C PHE A 38 -0.65 -10.73 -19.76
N ASP A 39 0.17 -10.62 -18.74
CA ASP A 39 1.36 -11.46 -18.51
C ASP A 39 1.07 -12.37 -17.31
N PRO A 40 0.99 -13.71 -17.47
CA PRO A 40 0.69 -14.62 -16.37
C PRO A 40 1.71 -14.59 -15.22
N ALA A 41 2.92 -14.07 -15.43
CA ALA A 41 3.93 -13.92 -14.37
C ALA A 41 3.64 -12.73 -13.44
N VAL A 42 2.86 -11.75 -13.90
CA VAL A 42 2.62 -10.49 -13.19
C VAL A 42 1.14 -10.28 -12.87
N ALA A 43 0.25 -10.84 -13.69
CA ALA A 43 -1.17 -10.54 -13.66
C ALA A 43 -1.82 -10.95 -12.32
N LEU A 44 -2.50 -9.97 -11.73
CA LEU A 44 -3.15 -10.08 -10.43
C LEU A 44 -4.46 -9.29 -10.44
N VAL A 45 -5.50 -9.89 -9.88
CA VAL A 45 -6.80 -9.24 -9.66
C VAL A 45 -7.06 -9.22 -8.16
N SER A 46 -7.35 -8.05 -7.60
CA SER A 46 -7.68 -7.88 -6.19
C SER A 46 -8.87 -6.94 -6.00
N VAL A 47 -9.45 -6.91 -4.79
CA VAL A 47 -10.51 -5.95 -4.44
C VAL A 47 -9.89 -4.71 -3.82
N VAL A 48 -10.32 -3.53 -4.30
CA VAL A 48 -9.89 -2.26 -3.70
C VAL A 48 -10.43 -2.16 -2.27
N GLY A 49 -9.54 -1.85 -1.32
CA GLY A 49 -9.84 -1.81 0.11
C GLY A 49 -9.79 -3.16 0.81
N ALA A 50 -9.60 -4.26 0.07
CA ALA A 50 -9.41 -5.61 0.59
C ALA A 50 -8.36 -6.37 -0.25
N PRO A 51 -7.09 -5.92 -0.27
CA PRO A 51 -6.07 -6.43 -1.20
C PRO A 51 -5.70 -7.91 -0.97
N ASP A 52 -5.99 -8.47 0.21
CA ASP A 52 -5.82 -9.90 0.51
C ASP A 52 -6.85 -10.77 -0.23
N VAL A 53 -7.99 -10.20 -0.61
CA VAL A 53 -8.94 -10.83 -1.54
C VAL A 53 -8.39 -10.64 -2.94
N ARG A 54 -7.52 -11.57 -3.34
CA ARG A 54 -6.82 -11.55 -4.63
C ARG A 54 -6.71 -12.92 -5.29
N SER A 55 -6.50 -12.92 -6.60
CA SER A 55 -6.32 -14.10 -7.44
C SER A 55 -5.43 -13.77 -8.63
N GLY A 56 -4.65 -14.75 -9.08
CA GLY A 56 -3.95 -14.65 -10.36
C GLY A 56 -4.89 -14.90 -11.54
N VAL A 57 -4.31 -15.04 -12.73
CA VAL A 57 -5.04 -15.44 -13.94
C VAL A 57 -4.52 -16.78 -14.45
N ASP A 58 -5.40 -17.56 -15.09
CA ASP A 58 -5.01 -18.79 -15.77
C ASP A 58 -4.35 -18.51 -17.14
N ALA A 59 -3.94 -19.58 -17.84
CA ALA A 59 -3.32 -19.48 -19.16
C ALA A 59 -4.25 -18.94 -20.26
N GLN A 60 -5.55 -18.78 -19.97
CA GLN A 60 -6.54 -18.17 -20.85
C GLN A 60 -6.93 -16.76 -20.38
N GLY A 61 -6.24 -16.21 -19.38
CA GLY A 61 -6.47 -14.89 -18.80
C GLY A 61 -7.68 -14.84 -17.88
N ARG A 62 -8.26 -15.97 -17.50
CA ARG A 62 -9.45 -16.01 -16.65
C ARG A 62 -9.04 -15.94 -15.18
N PHE A 63 -9.84 -15.27 -14.39
CA PHE A 63 -9.67 -15.20 -12.95
C PHE A 63 -10.95 -15.63 -12.23
N THR A 64 -10.79 -16.12 -11.01
CA THR A 64 -11.88 -16.37 -10.08
C THR A 64 -11.45 -15.85 -8.71
N LEU A 65 -12.20 -14.89 -8.20
CA LEU A 65 -11.98 -14.22 -6.94
C LEU A 65 -13.09 -14.61 -5.97
N LYS A 66 -12.75 -15.26 -4.86
CA LYS A 66 -13.70 -15.70 -3.83
C LYS A 66 -13.58 -14.79 -2.61
N GLY A 67 -14.63 -14.72 -1.80
CA GLY A 67 -14.62 -13.94 -0.57
C GLY A 67 -14.71 -12.44 -0.81
N VAL A 68 -15.30 -12.03 -1.94
CA VAL A 68 -15.45 -10.60 -2.23
C VAL A 68 -16.62 -10.05 -1.42
N PRO A 69 -16.45 -9.01 -0.59
CA PRO A 69 -17.54 -8.45 0.20
C PRO A 69 -18.75 -8.07 -0.65
N ALA A 70 -19.95 -8.39 -0.17
CA ALA A 70 -21.20 -8.04 -0.83
C ALA A 70 -21.43 -6.51 -0.80
N GLY A 71 -22.00 -5.97 -1.88
CA GLY A 71 -22.25 -4.55 -2.08
C GLY A 71 -21.45 -3.95 -3.25
N PRO A 72 -21.42 -2.62 -3.38
CA PRO A 72 -20.56 -1.93 -4.33
C PRO A 72 -19.09 -2.24 -4.03
N ALA A 73 -18.37 -2.63 -5.06
CA ALA A 73 -16.96 -2.96 -4.99
C ALA A 73 -16.25 -2.43 -6.23
N GLU A 74 -14.93 -2.57 -6.22
CA GLU A 74 -14.12 -2.30 -7.39
C GLU A 74 -12.93 -3.26 -7.43
N LEU A 75 -12.66 -3.81 -8.61
CA LEU A 75 -11.47 -4.62 -8.82
C LEU A 75 -10.30 -3.70 -9.18
N PHE A 76 -9.15 -3.96 -8.57
CA PHE A 76 -7.85 -3.52 -9.03
C PHE A 76 -7.24 -4.65 -9.86
N VAL A 77 -6.92 -4.36 -11.11
CA VAL A 77 -6.36 -5.33 -12.06
C VAL A 77 -4.98 -4.87 -12.47
N LEU A 78 -3.97 -5.66 -12.13
CA LEU A 78 -2.63 -5.60 -12.70
C LEU A 78 -2.58 -6.62 -13.84
N ALA A 79 -2.30 -6.17 -15.06
CA ALA A 79 -2.29 -7.06 -16.22
C ALA A 79 -0.88 -7.35 -16.74
N THR A 80 -0.04 -6.31 -16.83
CA THR A 80 1.37 -6.38 -17.24
C THR A 80 2.18 -5.41 -16.38
N GLU A 81 3.48 -5.29 -16.59
CA GLU A 81 4.34 -4.31 -15.89
C GLU A 81 3.95 -2.84 -16.15
N ASP A 82 3.15 -2.57 -17.19
CA ASP A 82 2.79 -1.23 -17.66
C ASP A 82 1.29 -1.04 -17.96
N LYS A 83 0.45 -2.07 -17.71
CA LYS A 83 -1.01 -1.99 -17.90
C LYS A 83 -1.79 -2.46 -16.69
N ALA A 84 -2.84 -1.70 -16.41
CA ALA A 84 -3.73 -1.96 -15.29
C ALA A 84 -5.16 -1.48 -15.61
N ALA A 85 -6.13 -1.89 -14.79
CA ALA A 85 -7.51 -1.41 -14.86
C ALA A 85 -8.17 -1.31 -13.48
N ARG A 86 -9.18 -0.46 -13.37
CA ARG A 86 -10.18 -0.48 -12.29
C ARG A 86 -11.52 -0.88 -12.87
N VAL A 87 -12.21 -1.83 -12.24
CA VAL A 87 -13.50 -2.33 -12.73
C VAL A 87 -14.53 -2.18 -11.62
N PRO A 88 -15.45 -1.21 -11.70
CA PRO A 88 -16.54 -1.09 -10.75
C PRO A 88 -17.52 -2.25 -10.95
N LEU A 89 -18.03 -2.80 -9.86
CA LEU A 89 -19.03 -3.86 -9.86
C LEU A 89 -19.88 -3.84 -8.59
N THR A 90 -20.97 -4.60 -8.61
CA THR A 90 -21.77 -4.86 -7.42
C THR A 90 -21.80 -6.35 -7.17
N VAL A 91 -21.34 -6.77 -5.99
CA VAL A 91 -21.32 -8.18 -5.60
C VAL A 91 -22.56 -8.50 -4.80
N GLN A 92 -23.28 -9.54 -5.23
CA GLN A 92 -24.41 -10.08 -4.48
C GLN A 92 -23.89 -11.21 -3.58
N GLY A 93 -24.23 -11.15 -2.28
CA GLY A 93 -23.83 -12.16 -1.32
C GLY A 93 -24.33 -13.56 -1.67
N GLY A 94 -23.47 -14.56 -1.50
CA GLY A 94 -23.74 -15.96 -1.84
C GLY A 94 -23.80 -16.25 -3.34
N GLN A 95 -23.55 -15.26 -4.21
CA GLN A 95 -23.67 -15.41 -5.66
C GLN A 95 -22.32 -15.29 -6.37
N SER A 96 -22.28 -15.82 -7.60
CA SER A 96 -21.20 -15.57 -8.54
C SER A 96 -21.60 -14.45 -9.50
N VAL A 97 -20.72 -13.48 -9.68
CA VAL A 97 -20.86 -12.38 -10.64
C VAL A 97 -19.82 -12.56 -11.73
N ASP A 98 -20.26 -12.63 -12.98
CA ASP A 98 -19.38 -12.60 -14.14
C ASP A 98 -19.22 -11.15 -14.61
N VAL A 99 -17.99 -10.65 -14.64
CA VAL A 99 -17.67 -9.34 -15.24
C VAL A 99 -17.39 -9.50 -16.74
N PRO A 100 -17.71 -8.47 -17.55
CA PRO A 100 -17.28 -8.45 -18.94
C PRO A 100 -15.76 -8.60 -19.08
N ASP A 101 -15.32 -9.00 -20.28
CA ASP A 101 -13.90 -9.02 -20.63
C ASP A 101 -13.25 -7.68 -20.27
N VAL A 102 -12.17 -7.73 -19.49
CA VAL A 102 -11.45 -6.56 -19.01
C VAL A 102 -10.35 -6.23 -20.01
N ALA A 103 -10.36 -4.99 -20.50
CA ALA A 103 -9.31 -4.44 -21.36
C ALA A 103 -8.42 -3.49 -20.55
N PRO A 104 -7.23 -3.93 -20.11
CA PRO A 104 -6.28 -3.10 -19.40
C PRO A 104 -5.81 -1.92 -20.25
N ARG A 105 -5.50 -0.81 -19.60
CA ARG A 105 -4.99 0.41 -20.26
C ARG A 105 -3.59 0.71 -19.75
N ALA A 106 -2.88 1.56 -20.49
CA ALA A 106 -1.58 2.07 -20.06
C ALA A 106 -1.70 2.67 -18.65
N ALA A 107 -0.90 2.16 -17.75
CA ALA A 107 -0.90 2.54 -16.35
C ALA A 107 0.15 3.63 -16.09
N GLY A 108 -0.14 4.50 -15.14
CA GLY A 108 0.84 5.43 -14.61
C GLY A 108 1.68 4.80 -13.51
N MET A 109 2.69 5.54 -13.05
CA MET A 109 3.59 5.11 -11.99
C MET A 109 4.01 6.28 -11.11
N PHE A 110 4.21 6.03 -9.82
CA PHE A 110 4.93 6.95 -8.96
C PHE A 110 6.43 6.68 -8.98
N PHE A 111 7.23 7.73 -8.93
CA PHE A 111 8.65 7.70 -8.65
C PHE A 111 8.89 8.41 -7.32
N LEU A 112 9.06 7.62 -6.26
CA LEU A 112 9.25 8.12 -4.91
C LEU A 112 10.68 8.58 -4.72
N LYS A 113 10.88 9.87 -4.41
CA LYS A 113 12.15 10.42 -3.96
C LYS A 113 12.07 10.72 -2.47
N LEU A 114 12.68 9.86 -1.66
CA LEU A 114 12.71 10.00 -0.21
C LEU A 114 13.82 10.96 0.19
N HIS A 115 13.53 11.80 1.19
CA HIS A 115 14.53 12.58 1.90
C HIS A 115 14.10 12.72 3.36
N ALA A 116 15.05 12.82 4.28
CA ALA A 116 14.76 13.04 5.69
C ALA A 116 14.96 14.51 6.07
N ARG A 117 14.16 14.96 7.03
CA ARG A 117 14.46 16.21 7.72
C ARG A 117 15.82 16.12 8.43
N GLY A 118 16.63 17.16 8.27
CA GLY A 118 17.96 17.22 8.87
C GLY A 118 18.97 16.29 8.24
N SER A 119 18.76 15.87 6.98
CA SER A 119 19.70 15.07 6.18
C SER A 119 20.12 13.75 6.85
N LEU A 120 19.25 13.18 7.68
CA LEU A 120 19.46 11.85 8.23
C LEU A 120 19.33 10.79 7.14
N LYS A 121 20.06 9.70 7.28
CA LYS A 121 19.95 8.59 6.34
C LYS A 121 18.60 7.90 6.44
N VAL A 122 18.00 7.57 5.29
CA VAL A 122 16.81 6.71 5.22
C VAL A 122 17.20 5.32 4.74
N THR A 123 16.87 4.29 5.52
CA THR A 123 17.07 2.89 5.15
C THR A 123 15.84 2.06 5.44
N ASP A 124 15.63 0.99 4.67
CA ASP A 124 14.55 0.02 4.87
C ASP A 124 13.15 0.64 4.93
N ALA A 125 12.95 1.75 4.20
CA ALA A 125 11.62 2.33 4.07
C ALA A 125 10.68 1.39 3.30
N LYS A 126 9.40 1.50 3.61
CA LYS A 126 8.30 0.80 2.96
C LYS A 126 7.30 1.83 2.46
N ALA A 127 6.77 1.60 1.27
CA ALA A 127 5.70 2.39 0.69
C ALA A 127 4.58 1.46 0.24
N SER A 128 3.33 1.84 0.49
CA SER A 128 2.14 1.13 0.02
C SER A 128 1.14 2.09 -0.59
N VAL A 129 0.39 1.62 -1.58
CA VAL A 129 -0.73 2.36 -2.16
C VAL A 129 -2.03 1.86 -1.53
N ASP A 130 -2.70 2.75 -0.83
CA ASP A 130 -3.84 2.44 0.02
C ASP A 130 -4.94 1.70 -0.75
N GLY A 131 -5.41 0.59 -0.18
CA GLY A 131 -6.46 -0.23 -0.76
C GLY A 131 -6.05 -1.07 -1.97
N THR A 132 -4.78 -1.10 -2.36
CA THR A 132 -4.28 -1.92 -3.48
C THR A 132 -3.20 -2.90 -2.99
N PRO A 133 -2.83 -3.91 -3.78
CA PRO A 133 -1.73 -4.82 -3.44
C PRO A 133 -0.35 -4.22 -3.79
N ILE A 134 -0.28 -2.95 -4.24
CA ILE A 134 0.97 -2.32 -4.65
C ILE A 134 1.73 -1.83 -3.41
N GLU A 135 2.88 -2.45 -3.19
CA GLU A 135 3.83 -2.09 -2.14
C GLU A 135 5.26 -2.15 -2.66
N ALA A 136 6.15 -1.43 -1.98
CA ALA A 136 7.59 -1.51 -2.19
C ALA A 136 8.29 -1.47 -0.82
N ALA A 137 9.36 -2.24 -0.68
CA ALA A 137 10.14 -2.36 0.55
C ALA A 137 11.63 -2.17 0.27
N SER A 138 12.42 -2.03 1.34
CA SER A 138 13.86 -1.80 1.25
C SER A 138 14.20 -0.55 0.41
N LEU A 139 13.39 0.49 0.58
CA LEU A 139 13.60 1.79 -0.04
C LEU A 139 14.65 2.58 0.76
N ASP A 140 15.37 3.45 0.06
CA ASP A 140 16.37 4.35 0.60
C ASP A 140 16.23 5.76 0.01
N ASP A 141 17.04 6.70 0.49
CA ASP A 141 17.13 8.08 0.01
C ASP A 141 18.08 8.25 -1.19
N ARG A 142 18.69 7.18 -1.69
CA ARG A 142 19.76 7.24 -2.71
C ARG A 142 19.22 7.41 -4.12
N SER A 143 18.14 6.71 -4.41
CA SER A 143 17.61 6.65 -5.77
C SER A 143 16.10 6.65 -5.77
N PRO A 144 15.45 7.37 -6.70
CA PRO A 144 14.02 7.29 -6.85
C PRO A 144 13.56 5.85 -7.10
N ARG A 145 12.50 5.43 -6.42
CA ARG A 145 11.95 4.07 -6.55
C ARG A 145 10.58 4.10 -7.20
N ARG A 146 10.36 3.14 -8.11
CA ARG A 146 9.08 2.96 -8.81
C ARG A 146 8.06 2.33 -7.86
N LEU A 147 6.85 2.87 -7.84
CA LEU A 147 5.68 2.30 -7.17
C LEU A 147 4.50 2.28 -8.15
N GLY A 148 4.07 1.08 -8.53
CA GLY A 148 3.08 0.84 -9.58
C GLY A 148 3.34 -0.48 -10.31
N PRO A 149 2.66 -0.74 -11.44
CA PRO A 149 1.82 0.20 -12.20
C PRO A 149 0.44 0.47 -11.56
N LEU A 150 -0.13 1.63 -11.86
CA LEU A 150 -1.42 2.09 -11.33
C LEU A 150 -2.33 2.61 -12.46
N PRO A 151 -3.61 2.22 -12.51
CA PRO A 151 -4.60 2.89 -13.36
C PRO A 151 -4.63 4.39 -13.11
N GLU A 152 -5.09 5.17 -14.08
CA GLU A 152 -5.29 6.61 -13.89
C GLU A 152 -6.21 6.88 -12.69
N GLY A 153 -5.81 7.84 -11.86
CA GLY A 153 -6.55 8.20 -10.65
C GLY A 153 -5.66 8.80 -9.56
N CYS A 154 -6.30 9.20 -8.46
CA CYS A 154 -5.62 9.66 -7.26
C CYS A 154 -5.67 8.59 -6.17
N TYR A 155 -4.56 8.40 -5.48
CA TYR A 155 -4.31 7.34 -4.53
C TYR A 155 -3.73 7.90 -3.25
N GLY A 156 -4.17 7.35 -2.12
CA GLY A 156 -3.47 7.48 -0.85
C GLY A 156 -2.21 6.63 -0.87
N LEU A 157 -1.11 7.18 -0.38
CA LEU A 157 0.14 6.48 -0.18
C LEU A 157 0.52 6.55 1.29
N SER A 158 0.95 5.42 1.82
CA SER A 158 1.49 5.31 3.18
C SER A 158 2.96 4.93 3.09
N ILE A 159 3.85 5.74 3.68
CA ILE A 159 5.29 5.51 3.73
C ILE A 159 5.73 5.43 5.19
N SER A 160 6.55 4.44 5.50
CA SER A 160 7.14 4.27 6.84
C SER A 160 8.61 3.89 6.72
N ALA A 161 9.42 4.29 7.70
CA ALA A 161 10.81 3.91 7.81
C ALA A 161 11.18 3.75 9.29
N PRO A 162 12.09 2.83 9.66
CA PRO A 162 12.56 2.71 11.03
C PRO A 162 13.14 4.03 11.56
N GLY A 163 12.66 4.50 12.72
CA GLY A 163 13.13 5.76 13.32
C GLY A 163 12.48 7.01 12.76
N PHE A 164 11.49 6.88 11.87
CA PHE A 164 10.74 7.98 11.29
C PHE A 164 9.24 7.81 11.53
N VAL A 165 8.56 8.95 11.69
CA VAL A 165 7.10 8.98 11.77
C VAL A 165 6.51 8.58 10.41
N SER A 166 5.58 7.64 10.42
CA SER A 166 4.84 7.24 9.22
C SER A 166 4.15 8.44 8.57
N THR A 167 4.31 8.57 7.27
CA THR A 167 3.81 9.68 6.46
C THR A 167 2.76 9.18 5.49
N ALA A 168 1.63 9.89 5.41
CA ALA A 168 0.59 9.63 4.43
C ALA A 168 0.45 10.83 3.48
N LEU A 169 0.27 10.58 2.19
CA LEU A 169 0.02 11.62 1.20
C LEU A 169 -0.93 11.15 0.10
N LEU A 170 -1.48 12.11 -0.64
CA LEU A 170 -2.29 11.87 -1.83
C LEU A 170 -1.46 12.19 -3.08
N GLY A 171 -1.42 11.26 -4.05
CA GLY A 171 -0.78 11.46 -5.34
C GLY A 171 -1.71 11.05 -6.48
N CYS A 172 -1.61 11.70 -7.63
CA CYS A 172 -2.38 11.32 -8.82
C CYS A 172 -1.44 10.86 -9.94
N VAL A 173 -1.86 9.82 -10.67
CA VAL A 173 -1.18 9.33 -11.87
C VAL A 173 -2.09 9.47 -13.07
N ASP A 174 -1.49 9.85 -14.19
CA ASP A 174 -2.13 9.80 -15.50
C ASP A 174 -1.73 8.52 -16.23
N ALA A 175 -2.58 8.08 -17.17
CA ALA A 175 -2.30 6.91 -18.01
C ALA A 175 -0.94 7.02 -18.72
N GLY A 176 -0.08 6.01 -18.54
CA GLY A 176 1.24 5.91 -19.16
C GLY A 176 2.28 6.91 -18.69
N LYS A 177 2.00 7.73 -17.66
CA LYS A 177 2.93 8.75 -17.17
C LYS A 177 3.67 8.32 -15.91
N GLN A 178 4.84 8.92 -15.72
CA GLN A 178 5.61 8.83 -14.48
C GLN A 178 5.40 10.12 -13.68
N THR A 179 4.92 9.98 -12.44
CA THR A 179 4.71 11.09 -11.51
C THR A 179 5.77 11.02 -10.42
N ALA A 180 6.65 12.02 -10.35
CA ALA A 180 7.61 12.11 -9.25
C ALA A 180 6.91 12.60 -7.97
N LEU A 181 7.14 11.90 -6.85
CA LEU A 181 6.68 12.29 -5.52
C LEU A 181 7.89 12.51 -4.62
N ASN A 182 8.09 13.76 -4.19
CA ASN A 182 9.10 14.09 -3.18
C ASN A 182 8.48 13.91 -1.79
N VAL A 183 9.04 12.99 -1.00
CA VAL A 183 8.51 12.65 0.33
C VAL A 183 9.54 13.03 1.39
N GLU A 184 9.19 13.98 2.24
CA GLU A 184 9.98 14.33 3.43
C GLU A 184 9.57 13.39 4.58
N LEU A 185 10.52 12.66 5.15
CA LEU A 185 10.33 11.86 6.36
C LEU A 185 10.78 12.66 7.58
N VAL A 186 9.93 12.68 8.60
CA VAL A 186 10.22 13.34 9.87
C VAL A 186 10.76 12.30 10.85
N PRO A 187 11.99 12.45 11.37
CA PRO A 187 12.56 11.50 12.32
C PRO A 187 11.84 11.58 13.66
N GLU A 188 11.76 10.46 14.36
CA GLU A 188 11.33 10.42 15.76
C GLU A 188 12.37 11.11 16.64
N GLU A 189 11.93 11.76 17.72
CA GLU A 189 12.84 12.48 18.63
C GLU A 189 13.93 11.56 19.22
N SER A 190 13.53 10.34 19.59
CA SER A 190 14.43 9.29 20.09
C SER A 190 15.47 8.84 19.07
N TYR A 191 15.17 8.97 17.77
CA TYR A 191 16.09 8.64 16.69
C TYR A 191 17.12 9.75 16.50
N VAL A 192 16.68 11.02 16.51
CA VAL A 192 17.57 12.19 16.45
C VAL A 192 18.56 12.19 17.62
N GLN A 193 18.10 11.88 18.83
CA GLN A 193 18.94 11.86 20.05
C GLN A 193 20.07 10.83 20.02
N GLN A 194 20.03 9.84 19.12
CA GLN A 194 21.13 8.87 18.96
C GLN A 194 22.35 9.46 18.24
N GLY A 195 22.16 10.57 17.52
CA GLY A 195 23.19 11.23 16.72
C GLY A 195 23.53 10.49 15.43
N CYS A 196 23.98 11.26 14.43
CA CYS A 196 24.34 10.77 13.10
C CYS A 196 25.44 9.70 13.08
N ALA A 197 26.25 9.58 14.15
CA ALA A 197 27.27 8.54 14.25
C ALA A 197 26.66 7.13 14.29
N ARG A 198 25.39 7.02 14.71
CA ARG A 198 24.63 5.76 14.74
C ARG A 198 23.60 5.66 13.63
N THR A 199 22.91 6.76 13.36
CA THR A 199 21.79 6.80 12.41
C THR A 199 22.26 7.02 10.96
N GLY A 200 23.45 7.58 10.78
CA GLY A 200 24.00 7.95 9.48
C GLY A 200 23.41 9.24 8.91
N CYS A 201 24.10 9.77 7.91
CA CYS A 201 23.64 10.90 7.11
C CYS A 201 23.30 10.45 5.69
N ALA A 202 22.47 11.25 5.02
CA ALA A 202 22.27 11.16 3.58
C ALA A 202 23.60 11.24 2.83
N ASP A 203 23.66 10.70 1.61
CA ASP A 203 24.93 10.48 0.90
C ASP A 203 25.76 11.77 0.69
N ASP A 204 25.12 12.95 0.60
CA ASP A 204 25.77 14.27 0.46
C ASP A 204 25.88 15.04 1.80
N SER A 205 25.89 14.33 2.92
CA SER A 205 25.97 14.94 4.25
C SER A 205 26.93 14.19 5.16
N HIS A 206 27.48 14.92 6.12
CA HIS A 206 28.53 14.46 7.01
C HIS A 206 28.09 14.55 8.45
N CYS A 207 28.56 13.61 9.27
CA CYS A 207 28.25 13.61 10.68
C CYS A 207 29.19 14.55 11.44
N ALA A 208 28.67 15.66 11.94
CA ALA A 208 29.42 16.60 12.74
C ALA A 208 29.67 16.07 14.18
N PRO A 209 30.66 16.61 14.91
CA PRO A 209 30.96 16.19 16.29
C PRO A 209 29.80 16.38 17.28
N ASP A 210 28.86 17.28 16.99
CA ASP A 210 27.65 17.51 17.79
C ASP A 210 26.54 16.48 17.52
N GLY A 211 26.77 15.54 16.60
CA GLY A 211 25.82 14.49 16.25
C GLY A 211 24.77 14.91 15.22
N CYS A 212 24.89 16.10 14.62
CA CYS A 212 24.02 16.54 13.52
C CYS A 212 24.60 16.18 12.15
N CYS A 213 23.72 15.89 11.19
CA CYS A 213 24.12 15.81 9.79
C CYS A 213 24.22 17.20 9.19
N VAL A 214 25.35 17.47 8.56
CA VAL A 214 25.71 18.77 8.01
C VAL A 214 26.28 18.63 6.60
N GLU A 215 26.38 19.74 5.87
CA GLU A 215 26.87 19.74 4.49
C GLU A 215 28.39 19.56 4.43
N CYS A 216 29.14 20.10 5.40
CA CYS A 216 30.59 19.98 5.44
C CYS A 216 31.11 19.99 6.89
N VAL A 217 32.29 19.39 7.09
CA VAL A 217 33.06 19.53 8.34
C VAL A 217 34.45 20.14 8.10
N ASP A 218 34.90 20.15 6.84
CA ASP A 218 36.08 20.85 6.34
C ASP A 218 35.90 21.17 4.84
N ASP A 219 36.81 21.96 4.28
CA ASP A 219 36.75 22.43 2.90
C ASP A 219 36.80 21.31 1.84
N SER A 220 37.28 20.11 2.20
CA SER A 220 37.37 18.99 1.25
C SER A 220 36.01 18.40 0.89
N HIS A 221 34.97 18.71 1.67
CA HIS A 221 33.59 18.31 1.41
C HIS A 221 32.84 19.31 0.52
N CYS A 222 33.42 20.48 0.25
CA CYS A 222 32.81 21.50 -0.58
C CYS A 222 33.33 21.46 -2.02
N SER A 223 32.60 22.11 -2.93
CA SER A 223 33.08 22.27 -4.30
C SER A 223 34.31 23.21 -4.35
N ALA A 224 35.07 23.17 -5.45
CA ALA A 224 36.34 23.91 -5.56
C ALA A 224 36.23 25.45 -5.44
N SER A 225 35.02 26.01 -5.51
CA SER A 225 34.73 27.44 -5.37
C SER A 225 34.09 27.82 -4.02
N GLU A 226 34.06 26.88 -3.08
CA GLU A 226 33.37 27.02 -1.80
C GLU A 226 34.34 26.67 -0.66
N ALA A 227 34.05 27.20 0.53
CA ALA A 227 34.73 26.88 1.77
C ALA A 227 33.70 26.48 2.83
N CYS A 228 34.10 25.61 3.75
CA CYS A 228 33.23 25.17 4.83
C CYS A 228 33.14 26.25 5.90
N SER A 229 31.98 26.87 6.03
CA SER A 229 31.69 27.94 6.96
C SER A 229 30.44 27.57 7.77
N GLY A 230 30.60 27.41 9.09
CA GLY A 230 29.48 27.05 9.97
C GLY A 230 28.76 25.75 9.57
N PHE A 231 29.52 24.76 9.08
CA PHE A 231 29.02 23.47 8.57
C PHE A 231 28.18 23.55 7.29
N ARG A 232 28.31 24.64 6.52
CA ARG A 232 27.73 24.84 5.20
C ARG A 232 28.80 25.16 4.18
N CYS A 233 28.61 24.71 2.94
CA CYS A 233 29.48 25.12 1.85
C CYS A 233 29.05 26.50 1.38
N GLU A 234 29.90 27.50 1.60
CA GLU A 234 29.66 28.89 1.21
C GLU A 234 30.66 29.31 0.14
N ALA A 235 30.21 30.10 -0.84
CA ALA A 235 31.11 30.64 -1.86
C ALA A 235 32.25 31.42 -1.20
N SER A 236 33.49 31.08 -1.53
CA SER A 236 34.65 31.82 -1.06
C SER A 236 34.70 33.15 -1.82
N PHE A 237 34.26 34.23 -1.17
CA PHE A 237 34.45 35.57 -1.73
C PHE A 237 35.95 35.92 -1.70
N PRO A 238 36.51 36.43 -2.82
CA PRO A 238 37.91 36.84 -2.89
C PRO A 238 38.24 38.06 -2.00
#